data_AF-A0AAW7PW64-F1
#
_entry.id   AF-A0AAW7PW64-F1
#
_cell.length_a   1.000
_cell.length_b   1.000
_cell.length_c   1.000
_cell.angle_alpha   90.00
_cell.angle_beta   90.00
_cell.angle_gamma   90.00
#
_symmetry.space_group_name_H-M   'P 1'
#
loop_
_entity.id
_entity.type
_entity.pdbx_description
1 polymer ?
#
loop_
_entity_poly.entity_id
_entity_poly.type
_entity_poly.pdbx_seq_one_letter_code
_entity_poly.pdbx_strand_id
1 'polypeptide(L)'
;MLKDILFLTKKVFDEALIKEENLPVPKKVYDVYRNLQEVISDVKLVANHYLALDFTEGYLQDSSWGEPVDKWRKFFNMDLEELNESVKKYLHNLSHLGHGDFGFETYVNTIYSAKIYYAFVRDKYSVGFVEPKCKFLHINNLKIEPNKIESFYISEHKKIDLSTFEARVSLKDELNEINSELQEELKKLKQYIKDRYSLDDLIK
;
A
#
# COMPACT_ATOMS: atom_id res chain seq x y z
N MET A 1 -5.03 -2.18 -8.06
CA MET A 1 -4.78 -0.95 -7.27
C MET A 1 -3.46 -0.96 -6.48
N LEU A 2 -3.04 -2.09 -5.88
CA LEU A 2 -1.91 -2.14 -4.92
C LEU A 2 -0.78 -3.09 -5.36
N LYS A 3 -0.71 -3.38 -6.66
CA LYS A 3 0.23 -4.37 -7.21
C LYS A 3 1.70 -3.97 -7.00
N ASP A 4 1.97 -2.67 -7.00
CA ASP A 4 3.29 -2.09 -6.75
C ASP A 4 3.73 -2.24 -5.30
N ILE A 5 2.79 -2.10 -4.36
CA ILE A 5 3.04 -2.37 -2.93
C ILE A 5 3.42 -3.83 -2.74
N LEU A 6 2.61 -4.75 -3.25
CA LEU A 6 2.88 -6.18 -3.17
C LEU A 6 4.23 -6.55 -3.80
N PHE A 7 4.51 -6.01 -5.00
CA PHE A 7 5.78 -6.22 -5.69
C PHE A 7 6.96 -5.74 -4.83
N LEU A 8 6.90 -4.51 -4.32
CA LEU A 8 8.00 -3.93 -3.57
C LEU A 8 8.21 -4.65 -2.23
N THR A 9 7.12 -5.00 -1.53
CA THR A 9 7.17 -5.80 -0.30
C THR A 9 7.89 -7.12 -0.54
N LYS A 10 7.45 -7.90 -1.53
CA LYS A 10 8.08 -9.19 -1.89
C LYS A 10 9.55 -9.00 -2.24
N LYS A 11 9.84 -8.06 -3.13
CA LYS A 11 11.21 -7.80 -3.60
C LYS A 11 12.15 -7.44 -2.45
N VAL A 12 11.73 -6.57 -1.55
CA VAL A 12 12.54 -6.18 -0.38
C VAL A 12 12.68 -7.35 0.59
N PHE A 13 11.60 -8.08 0.89
CA PHE A 13 11.64 -9.18 1.86
C PHE A 13 12.43 -10.39 1.36
N ASP A 14 12.29 -10.75 0.08
CA ASP A 14 13.04 -11.85 -0.53
C ASP A 14 14.55 -11.58 -0.55
N GLU A 15 14.98 -10.31 -0.53
CA GLU A 15 16.39 -9.95 -0.44
C GLU A 15 16.88 -9.68 0.99
N ALA A 16 16.00 -9.17 1.86
CA ALA A 16 16.33 -8.82 3.24
C ALA A 16 16.32 -10.03 4.18
N LEU A 17 15.29 -10.87 4.09
CA LEU A 17 15.01 -11.86 5.13
C LEU A 17 15.79 -13.17 4.94
N ILE A 18 16.41 -13.36 3.77
CA ILE A 18 17.22 -14.55 3.44
C ILE A 18 18.67 -14.47 3.92
N LYS A 19 19.16 -13.26 4.27
CA LYS A 19 20.55 -13.08 4.67
C LYS A 19 20.81 -13.66 6.06
N GLU A 20 22.01 -14.21 6.26
CA GLU A 20 22.44 -14.70 7.58
C GLU A 20 22.63 -13.55 8.57
N GLU A 21 23.05 -12.38 8.09
CA GLU A 21 23.18 -11.17 8.89
C GLU A 21 21.82 -10.61 9.30
N ASN A 22 21.78 -9.95 10.46
CA ASN A 22 20.61 -9.23 10.91
C ASN A 22 20.53 -7.86 10.23
N LEU A 23 19.30 -7.41 9.93
CA LEU A 23 19.08 -6.01 9.58
C LEU A 23 19.57 -5.12 10.75
N PRO A 24 20.38 -4.08 10.46
CA PRO A 24 21.17 -3.39 11.47
C PRO A 24 20.35 -2.51 12.42
N VAL A 25 19.08 -2.20 12.08
CA VAL A 25 18.21 -1.32 12.89
C VAL A 25 16.90 -2.05 13.21
N PRO A 26 16.86 -2.90 14.26
CA PRO A 26 15.72 -3.77 14.56
C PRO A 26 14.40 -3.02 14.76
N LYS A 27 14.42 -1.86 15.42
CA LYS A 27 13.26 -0.98 15.57
C LYS A 27 12.61 -0.59 14.23
N LYS A 28 13.41 -0.28 13.20
CA LYS A 28 12.88 0.03 11.87
C LYS A 28 12.22 -1.20 11.23
N VAL A 29 12.78 -2.39 11.45
CA VAL A 29 12.17 -3.66 11.00
C VAL A 29 10.80 -3.84 11.67
N TYR A 30 10.69 -3.53 12.96
CA TYR A 30 9.43 -3.58 13.69
C TYR A 30 8.42 -2.52 13.22
N ASP A 31 8.87 -1.30 12.93
CA ASP A 31 7.99 -0.27 12.38
C ASP A 31 7.45 -0.67 10.99
N VAL A 32 8.28 -1.28 10.13
CA VAL A 32 7.83 -1.88 8.85
C VAL A 32 6.77 -2.95 9.10
N TYR A 33 6.96 -3.83 10.09
CA TYR A 33 5.98 -4.83 10.47
C TYR A 33 4.65 -4.18 10.87
N ARG A 34 4.68 -3.19 11.77
CA ARG A 34 3.46 -2.51 12.22
C ARG A 34 2.76 -1.75 11.11
N ASN A 35 3.50 -1.07 10.23
CA ASN A 35 2.87 -0.35 9.12
C ASN A 35 2.32 -1.29 8.05
N LEU A 36 2.92 -2.45 7.82
CA LEU A 36 2.31 -3.47 6.96
C LEU A 36 1.01 -4.01 7.57
N GLN A 37 0.92 -4.15 8.89
CA GLN A 37 -0.34 -4.49 9.57
C GLN A 37 -1.42 -3.42 9.36
N GLU A 38 -1.05 -2.14 9.50
CA GLU A 38 -1.94 -1.00 9.23
C GLU A 38 -2.45 -1.06 7.78
N VAL A 39 -1.55 -1.20 6.80
CA VAL A 39 -1.91 -1.35 5.38
C VAL A 39 -2.88 -2.52 5.17
N ILE A 40 -2.60 -3.71 5.71
CA ILE A 40 -3.48 -4.88 5.56
C ILE A 40 -4.89 -4.63 6.13
N SER A 41 -4.98 -3.89 7.24
CA SER A 41 -6.24 -3.50 7.85
C SER A 41 -7.02 -2.55 6.94
N ASP A 42 -6.35 -1.52 6.41
CA ASP A 42 -7.00 -0.49 5.60
C ASP A 42 -7.39 -1.02 4.22
N VAL A 43 -6.60 -1.93 3.64
CA VAL A 43 -6.98 -2.65 2.41
C VAL A 43 -8.25 -3.44 2.63
N LYS A 44 -8.38 -4.12 3.79
CA LYS A 44 -9.59 -4.85 4.15
C LYS A 44 -10.78 -3.90 4.30
N LEU A 45 -10.59 -2.72 4.89
CA LEU A 45 -11.62 -1.70 5.02
C LEU A 45 -12.10 -1.24 3.63
N VAL A 46 -11.19 -0.75 2.79
CA VAL A 46 -11.48 -0.27 1.43
C VAL A 46 -12.19 -1.33 0.59
N ALA A 47 -11.73 -2.58 0.65
CA ALA A 47 -12.30 -3.66 -0.14
C ALA A 47 -13.72 -4.05 0.29
N ASN A 48 -14.03 -3.97 1.59
CA ASN A 48 -15.22 -4.60 2.16
C ASN A 48 -16.25 -3.64 2.76
N HIS A 49 -15.94 -2.35 2.86
CA HIS A 49 -16.84 -1.34 3.41
C HIS A 49 -17.74 -0.72 2.32
N TYR A 50 -17.26 0.31 1.60
CA TYR A 50 -18.09 1.01 0.61
C TYR A 50 -17.88 0.59 -0.85
N LEU A 51 -16.80 -0.10 -1.20
CA LEU A 51 -16.45 -0.33 -2.61
C LEU A 51 -17.57 -1.03 -3.39
N ALA A 52 -17.95 -2.24 -3.01
CA ALA A 52 -18.86 -3.09 -3.77
C ALA A 52 -20.30 -3.05 -3.27
N LEU A 53 -20.83 -1.84 -3.04
CA LEU A 53 -22.21 -1.65 -2.63
C LEU A 53 -23.15 -1.47 -3.83
N ASP A 54 -24.37 -1.97 -3.68
CA ASP A 54 -25.49 -1.65 -4.55
C ASP A 54 -26.11 -0.31 -4.11
N PHE A 55 -26.36 0.58 -5.06
CA PHE A 55 -26.91 1.91 -4.77
C PHE A 55 -28.38 1.89 -4.35
N THR A 56 -29.02 0.72 -4.33
CA THR A 56 -30.34 0.49 -3.73
C THR A 56 -30.27 0.13 -2.25
N GLU A 57 -29.07 -0.09 -1.68
CA GLU A 57 -28.93 -0.46 -0.27
C GLU A 57 -29.46 0.64 0.66
N GLY A 58 -30.23 0.22 1.67
CA GLY A 58 -31.01 1.13 2.52
C GLY A 58 -30.19 2.18 3.25
N TYR A 59 -28.97 1.85 3.70
CA TYR A 59 -28.12 2.81 4.40
C TYR A 59 -27.49 3.86 3.45
N LEU A 60 -27.55 3.69 2.13
CA LEU A 60 -27.17 4.75 1.18
C LEU A 60 -28.31 5.73 0.89
N GLN A 61 -29.56 5.34 1.17
CA GLN A 61 -30.75 6.14 0.90
C GLN A 61 -30.92 7.28 1.91
N ASP A 62 -31.77 8.23 1.52
CA ASP A 62 -32.28 9.32 2.37
C ASP A 62 -31.19 10.07 3.15
N SER A 63 -30.03 10.24 2.52
CA SER A 63 -28.86 10.79 3.17
C SER A 63 -28.78 12.31 3.03
N SER A 64 -28.18 12.98 4.02
CA SER A 64 -27.83 14.40 3.94
C SER A 64 -26.72 14.70 2.92
N TRP A 65 -26.16 13.68 2.26
CA TRP A 65 -25.06 13.79 1.30
C TRP A 65 -25.52 13.83 -0.16
N GLY A 66 -26.83 13.84 -0.41
CA GLY A 66 -27.43 13.81 -1.74
C GLY A 66 -27.80 12.39 -2.18
N GLU A 67 -27.58 12.09 -3.46
CA GLU A 67 -27.93 10.80 -4.04
C GLU A 67 -27.10 9.66 -3.42
N PRO A 68 -27.56 8.40 -3.49
CA PRO A 68 -26.82 7.24 -2.96
C PRO A 68 -25.35 7.17 -3.42
N VAL A 69 -25.10 7.57 -4.67
CA VAL A 69 -23.74 7.64 -5.24
C VAL A 69 -22.86 8.70 -4.58
N ASP A 70 -23.44 9.81 -4.10
CA ASP A 70 -22.69 10.89 -3.46
C ASP A 70 -22.26 10.48 -2.05
N LYS A 71 -23.15 9.83 -1.30
CA LYS A 71 -22.82 9.19 -0.03
C LYS A 71 -21.74 8.12 -0.21
N TRP A 72 -21.92 7.21 -1.17
CA TRP A 72 -20.92 6.20 -1.51
C TRP A 72 -19.56 6.82 -1.78
N ARG A 73 -19.50 7.84 -2.66
CA ARG A 73 -18.25 8.53 -3.01
C ARG A 73 -17.59 9.17 -1.79
N LYS A 74 -18.37 9.82 -0.92
CA LYS A 74 -17.85 10.49 0.27
C LYS A 74 -17.15 9.51 1.20
N PHE A 75 -17.82 8.41 1.58
CA PHE A 75 -17.27 7.47 2.53
C PHE A 75 -16.21 6.55 1.91
N PHE A 76 -16.38 6.13 0.66
CA PHE A 76 -15.34 5.38 -0.04
C PHE A 76 -14.04 6.19 -0.18
N ASN A 77 -14.12 7.49 -0.46
CA ASN A 77 -12.93 8.36 -0.47
C ASN A 77 -12.30 8.53 0.91
N MET A 78 -13.07 8.46 2.01
CA MET A 78 -12.52 8.47 3.37
C MET A 78 -11.73 7.19 3.64
N ASP A 79 -12.27 6.02 3.27
CA ASP A 79 -11.54 4.75 3.38
C ASP A 79 -10.25 4.77 2.53
N LEU A 80 -10.30 5.35 1.32
CA LEU A 80 -9.13 5.52 0.44
C LEU A 80 -8.09 6.50 1.00
N GLU A 81 -8.51 7.56 1.70
CA GLU A 81 -7.61 8.52 2.36
C GLU A 81 -6.82 7.85 3.48
N GLU A 82 -7.49 7.04 4.30
CA GLU A 82 -6.84 6.25 5.36
C GLU A 82 -5.81 5.26 4.78
N LEU A 83 -6.19 4.51 3.74
CA LEU A 83 -5.27 3.59 3.05
C LEU A 83 -4.10 4.33 2.40
N ASN A 84 -4.32 5.53 1.84
CA ASN A 84 -3.24 6.33 1.26
C ASN A 84 -2.18 6.69 2.31
N GLU A 85 -2.60 7.15 3.49
CA GLU A 85 -1.69 7.54 4.56
C GLU A 85 -0.89 6.34 5.10
N SER A 86 -1.56 5.20 5.35
CA SER A 86 -0.87 4.00 5.84
C SER A 86 0.10 3.44 4.81
N VAL A 87 -0.25 3.44 3.52
CA VAL A 87 0.65 3.00 2.45
C VAL A 87 1.86 3.92 2.32
N LYS A 88 1.68 5.25 2.34
CA LYS A 88 2.82 6.19 2.27
C LYS A 88 3.78 6.00 3.44
N LYS A 89 3.24 5.88 4.65
CA LYS A 89 4.02 5.60 5.87
C LYS A 89 4.77 4.28 5.75
N TYR A 90 4.11 3.22 5.30
CA TYR A 90 4.73 1.92 5.04
C TYR A 90 5.87 2.01 4.02
N LEU A 91 5.64 2.63 2.86
CA LEU A 91 6.62 2.81 1.80
C LEU A 91 7.87 3.56 2.28
N HIS A 92 7.68 4.65 3.02
CA HIS A 92 8.78 5.39 3.62
C HIS A 92 9.60 4.54 4.60
N ASN A 93 8.96 3.70 5.42
CA ASN A 93 9.71 2.84 6.35
C ASN A 93 10.37 1.65 5.64
N LEU A 94 9.69 1.06 4.65
CA LEU A 94 10.24 -0.01 3.82
C LEU A 94 11.52 0.44 3.08
N SER A 95 11.57 1.69 2.61
CA SER A 95 12.74 2.22 1.90
C SER A 95 13.99 2.35 2.75
N HIS A 96 13.89 2.20 4.07
CA HIS A 96 15.05 2.20 4.97
C HIS A 96 15.60 0.79 5.24
N LEU A 97 14.98 -0.27 4.73
CA LEU A 97 15.52 -1.62 4.88
C LEU A 97 16.72 -1.82 3.96
N GLY A 98 17.85 -2.18 4.54
CA GLY A 98 19.11 -2.44 3.86
C GLY A 98 20.12 -3.04 4.84
N HIS A 99 21.10 -3.75 4.30
CA HIS A 99 22.25 -4.26 5.05
C HIS A 99 23.52 -3.40 4.84
N GLY A 100 23.46 -2.36 4.01
CA GLY A 100 24.61 -1.49 3.78
C GLY A 100 24.86 -0.53 4.94
N ASP A 101 26.13 -0.18 5.13
CA ASP A 101 26.62 0.67 6.23
C ASP A 101 26.20 2.15 6.09
N PHE A 102 25.73 2.55 4.91
CA PHE A 102 25.32 3.92 4.60
C PHE A 102 23.88 3.94 4.09
N GLY A 103 23.07 4.90 4.58
CA GLY A 103 21.62 4.99 4.35
C GLY A 103 21.13 5.13 2.89
N PHE A 104 22.01 4.95 1.91
CA PHE A 104 21.71 4.91 0.48
C PHE A 104 21.73 3.49 -0.10
N GLU A 105 22.27 2.49 0.59
CA GLU A 105 22.34 1.09 0.15
C GLU A 105 21.13 0.27 0.68
N THR A 106 19.94 0.70 0.30
CA THR A 106 18.68 0.02 0.67
C THR A 106 18.14 -0.78 -0.51
N TYR A 107 17.33 -1.79 -0.22
CA TYR A 107 16.75 -2.64 -1.26
C TYR A 107 15.86 -1.86 -2.23
N VAL A 108 15.12 -0.87 -1.73
CA VAL A 108 14.32 0.03 -2.58
C VAL A 108 15.21 0.87 -3.50
N ASN A 109 16.38 1.30 -3.03
CA ASN A 109 17.31 2.10 -3.83
C ASN A 109 17.99 1.31 -4.96
N THR A 110 17.91 -0.02 -4.95
CA THR A 110 18.33 -0.85 -6.10
C THR A 110 17.34 -0.78 -7.27
N ILE A 111 16.11 -0.33 -7.01
CA ILE A 111 15.01 -0.26 -7.97
C ILE A 111 14.77 1.19 -8.40
N TYR A 112 14.80 2.11 -7.44
CA TYR A 112 14.45 3.51 -7.64
C TYR A 112 15.50 4.46 -7.09
N SER A 113 15.72 5.59 -7.74
CA SER A 113 16.52 6.68 -7.15
C SER A 113 15.89 7.15 -5.83
N ALA A 114 16.66 7.12 -4.74
CA ALA A 114 16.20 7.50 -3.39
C ALA A 114 15.47 8.85 -3.35
N LYS A 115 16.04 9.87 -4.02
CA LYS A 115 15.47 11.22 -4.06
C LYS A 115 14.15 11.28 -4.82
N ILE A 116 14.07 10.60 -5.96
CA ILE A 116 12.86 10.57 -6.80
C ILE A 116 11.77 9.77 -6.10
N TYR A 117 12.11 8.61 -5.52
CA TYR A 117 11.21 7.77 -4.75
C TYR A 117 10.60 8.54 -3.57
N TYR A 118 11.44 9.14 -2.73
CA TYR A 118 10.97 9.89 -1.56
C TYR A 118 10.01 11.01 -1.94
N ALA A 119 10.37 11.83 -2.94
CA ALA A 119 9.53 12.92 -3.41
C ALA A 119 8.21 12.41 -4.00
N PHE A 120 8.25 11.33 -4.79
CA PHE A 120 7.05 10.74 -5.38
C PHE A 120 6.10 10.17 -4.32
N VAL A 121 6.60 9.35 -3.39
CA VAL A 121 5.77 8.75 -2.32
C VAL A 121 5.10 9.84 -1.48
N ARG A 122 5.84 10.89 -1.11
CA ARG A 122 5.30 12.01 -0.33
C ARG A 122 4.22 12.77 -1.11
N ASP A 123 4.54 13.23 -2.31
CA ASP A 123 3.77 14.29 -2.98
C ASP A 123 2.75 13.79 -4.01
N LYS A 124 2.96 12.59 -4.56
CA LYS A 124 2.26 12.16 -5.78
C LYS A 124 1.63 10.78 -5.67
N TYR A 125 2.17 9.89 -4.86
CA TYR A 125 1.61 8.57 -4.67
C TYR A 125 0.17 8.65 -4.19
N SER A 126 -0.71 7.88 -4.83
CA SER A 126 -2.10 7.71 -4.44
C SER A 126 -2.61 6.33 -4.87
N VAL A 127 -3.05 5.53 -3.91
CA VAL A 127 -3.74 4.26 -4.16
C VAL A 127 -5.06 4.48 -4.88
N GLY A 128 -5.67 5.65 -4.74
CA GLY A 128 -7.03 5.85 -5.20
C GLY A 128 -7.65 7.16 -4.74
N PHE A 129 -8.40 7.80 -5.64
CA PHE A 129 -9.39 8.83 -5.33
C PHE A 129 -10.50 8.80 -6.38
N VAL A 130 -11.76 8.79 -5.94
CA VAL A 130 -12.92 8.89 -6.84
C VAL A 130 -13.27 10.36 -7.06
N GLU A 131 -13.18 10.80 -8.31
CA GLU A 131 -13.42 12.19 -8.68
C GLU A 131 -14.88 12.63 -8.41
N PRO A 132 -15.12 13.90 -8.01
CA PRO A 132 -16.46 14.41 -7.80
C PRO A 132 -17.37 14.23 -9.02
N LYS A 133 -18.64 13.88 -8.78
CA LYS A 133 -19.68 13.72 -9.82
C LYS A 133 -19.42 12.60 -10.84
N CYS A 134 -18.34 11.84 -10.73
CA CYS A 134 -18.11 10.64 -11.53
C CYS A 134 -17.94 9.41 -10.64
N LYS A 135 -17.68 8.26 -11.28
CA LYS A 135 -17.41 6.97 -10.64
C LYS A 135 -16.07 6.40 -11.11
N PHE A 136 -15.14 7.27 -11.48
CA PHE A 136 -13.82 6.86 -11.89
C PHE A 136 -12.85 6.96 -10.71
N LEU A 137 -12.16 5.85 -10.44
CA LEU A 137 -11.07 5.79 -9.48
C LEU A 137 -9.76 6.17 -10.18
N HIS A 138 -9.17 7.26 -9.74
CA HIS A 138 -7.86 7.74 -10.18
C HIS A 138 -6.77 7.19 -9.27
N ILE A 139 -5.73 6.63 -9.87
CA ILE A 139 -4.66 5.90 -9.19
C ILE A 139 -3.34 6.45 -9.71
N ASN A 140 -2.36 6.69 -8.82
CA ASN A 140 -1.03 7.13 -9.19
C ASN A 140 0.02 6.37 -8.37
N ASN A 141 0.55 5.30 -8.96
CA ASN A 141 1.35 4.30 -8.27
C ASN A 141 2.80 4.31 -8.73
N LEU A 142 3.63 3.53 -8.04
CA LEU A 142 4.98 3.21 -8.50
C LEU A 142 4.90 2.29 -9.72
N LYS A 143 5.72 2.58 -10.71
CA LYS A 143 5.84 1.75 -11.92
C LYS A 143 6.67 0.52 -11.60
N ILE A 144 6.14 -0.66 -11.87
CA ILE A 144 6.82 -1.95 -11.66
C ILE A 144 7.69 -2.25 -12.91
N GLU A 145 8.82 -1.56 -13.04
CA GLU A 145 9.79 -1.82 -14.12
C GLU A 145 11.16 -2.19 -13.56
N PRO A 146 11.51 -3.49 -13.50
CA PRO A 146 12.72 -3.98 -12.84
C PRO A 146 14.05 -3.61 -13.53
N ASN A 147 14.04 -2.97 -14.71
CA ASN A 147 15.22 -2.91 -15.60
C ASN A 147 15.72 -1.49 -15.97
N LYS A 148 15.22 -0.41 -15.36
CA LYS A 148 15.73 0.96 -15.65
C LYS A 148 15.89 1.80 -14.39
N ILE A 149 16.99 1.58 -13.68
CA ILE A 149 17.45 2.42 -12.54
C ILE A 149 17.57 3.91 -12.95
N GLU A 150 17.73 4.20 -14.24
CA GLU A 150 17.87 5.55 -14.81
C GLU A 150 16.56 6.19 -15.31
N SER A 151 15.41 5.53 -15.16
CA SER A 151 14.14 6.15 -15.59
C SER A 151 13.74 7.25 -14.62
N PHE A 152 13.75 8.51 -15.09
CA PHE A 152 13.14 9.64 -14.39
C PHE A 152 11.63 9.45 -14.14
N TYR A 153 11.00 8.51 -14.85
CA TYR A 153 9.58 8.20 -14.75
C TYR A 153 9.36 7.00 -13.82
N ILE A 154 9.15 7.30 -12.53
CA ILE A 154 8.87 6.31 -11.49
C ILE A 154 7.37 5.98 -11.35
N SER A 155 6.49 6.77 -11.97
CA SER A 155 5.05 6.73 -11.72
C SER A 155 4.25 6.11 -12.85
N GLU A 156 3.12 5.50 -12.52
CA GLU A 156 2.11 5.04 -13.46
C GLU A 156 0.72 5.54 -13.03
N HIS A 157 0.06 6.30 -13.89
CA HIS A 157 -1.32 6.75 -13.65
C HIS A 157 -2.32 5.79 -14.29
N LYS A 158 -3.32 5.37 -13.51
CA LYS A 158 -4.41 4.48 -13.97
C LYS A 158 -5.75 5.08 -13.63
N LYS A 159 -6.76 4.69 -14.40
CA LYS A 159 -8.15 5.05 -14.19
C LYS A 159 -9.00 3.78 -14.27
N ILE A 160 -9.81 3.52 -13.25
CA ILE A 160 -10.75 2.38 -13.21
C ILE A 160 -12.17 2.94 -13.23
N ASP A 161 -13.01 2.39 -14.10
CA ASP A 161 -14.45 2.72 -14.12
C ASP A 161 -15.19 1.87 -13.07
N LEU A 162 -15.77 2.51 -12.06
CA LEU A 162 -16.56 1.89 -11.01
C LEU A 162 -18.07 2.09 -11.23
N SER A 163 -18.49 2.40 -12.46
CA SER A 163 -19.90 2.70 -12.76
C SER A 163 -20.83 1.52 -12.56
N THR A 164 -20.35 0.31 -12.84
CA THR A 164 -21.11 -0.93 -12.69
C THR A 164 -20.82 -1.63 -11.37
N PHE A 165 -21.80 -2.38 -10.86
CA PHE A 165 -21.63 -3.17 -9.64
C PHE A 165 -20.54 -4.24 -9.82
N GLU A 166 -20.51 -4.87 -10.99
CA GLU A 166 -19.55 -5.92 -11.35
C GLU A 166 -18.12 -5.40 -11.35
N ALA A 167 -17.88 -4.17 -11.81
CA ALA A 167 -16.54 -3.56 -11.77
C ALA A 167 -16.09 -3.30 -10.33
N ARG A 168 -17.02 -2.90 -9.44
CA ARG A 168 -16.72 -2.70 -8.02
C ARG A 168 -16.44 -4.01 -7.30
N VAL A 169 -17.21 -5.07 -7.60
CA VAL A 169 -16.96 -6.43 -7.10
C VAL A 169 -15.60 -6.95 -7.58
N SER A 170 -15.30 -6.80 -8.87
CA SER A 170 -14.01 -7.24 -9.44
C SER A 170 -12.82 -6.55 -8.76
N LEU A 171 -12.91 -5.23 -8.50
CA LEU A 171 -11.85 -4.53 -7.76
C LEU A 171 -11.77 -5.00 -6.30
N LYS A 172 -12.90 -5.23 -5.63
CA LYS A 172 -12.93 -5.78 -4.27
C LYS A 172 -12.20 -7.13 -4.21
N ASP A 173 -12.44 -8.01 -5.17
CA ASP A 173 -11.81 -9.32 -5.21
C ASP A 173 -10.29 -9.21 -5.44
N GLU A 174 -9.85 -8.34 -6.37
CA GLU A 174 -8.42 -8.05 -6.58
C GLU A 174 -7.75 -7.53 -5.30
N LEU A 175 -8.43 -6.63 -4.57
CA LEU A 175 -7.89 -6.09 -3.31
C LEU A 175 -7.79 -7.17 -2.23
N ASN A 176 -8.79 -8.03 -2.11
CA ASN A 176 -8.77 -9.13 -1.13
C ASN A 176 -7.69 -10.18 -1.47
N GLU A 177 -7.44 -10.45 -2.76
CA GLU A 177 -6.33 -11.30 -3.20
C GLU A 177 -4.98 -10.70 -2.81
N ILE A 178 -4.74 -9.43 -3.18
CA ILE A 178 -3.50 -8.72 -2.79
C ILE A 178 -3.35 -8.69 -1.27
N ASN A 179 -4.42 -8.45 -0.52
CA ASN A 179 -4.37 -8.41 0.93
C ASN A 179 -3.96 -9.77 1.53
N SER A 180 -4.43 -10.86 0.95
CA SER A 180 -4.07 -12.21 1.36
C SER A 180 -2.58 -12.48 1.12
N GLU A 181 -2.04 -12.03 -0.01
CA GLU A 181 -0.60 -12.14 -0.28
C GLU A 181 0.25 -11.28 0.66
N LEU A 182 -0.17 -10.04 0.96
CA LEU A 182 0.50 -9.18 1.93
C LEU A 182 0.51 -9.80 3.34
N GLN A 183 -0.54 -10.53 3.73
CA GLN A 183 -0.57 -11.27 4.99
C GLN A 183 0.48 -12.39 5.05
N GLU A 184 0.73 -13.08 3.94
CA GLU A 184 1.82 -14.07 3.87
C GLU A 184 3.19 -13.42 4.02
N GLU A 185 3.42 -12.28 3.36
CA GLU A 185 4.66 -11.51 3.54
C GLU A 185 4.84 -10.99 4.98
N LEU A 186 3.76 -10.54 5.61
CA LEU A 186 3.77 -10.14 7.02
C LEU A 186 4.15 -11.30 7.95
N LYS A 187 3.68 -12.53 7.66
CA LYS A 187 4.06 -13.72 8.43
C LYS A 187 5.55 -14.02 8.32
N LYS A 188 6.14 -13.88 7.12
CA LYS A 188 7.60 -14.04 6.93
C LYS A 188 8.38 -13.04 7.79
N LEU A 189 8.00 -11.76 7.73
CA LEU A 189 8.66 -10.71 8.52
C LEU A 189 8.50 -10.95 10.03
N LYS A 190 7.32 -11.39 10.47
CA LYS A 190 7.06 -11.75 11.87
C LYS A 190 7.97 -12.89 12.33
N GLN A 191 8.15 -13.90 11.49
CA GLN A 191 9.00 -15.04 11.81
C GLN A 191 10.47 -14.60 11.90
N TYR A 192 10.94 -13.82 10.93
CA TYR A 192 12.28 -13.21 10.97
C TYR A 192 12.54 -12.43 12.26
N ILE A 193 11.60 -11.56 12.67
CA ILE A 193 11.73 -10.77 13.91
C ILE A 193 11.83 -11.69 15.13
N LYS A 194 10.97 -12.72 15.22
CA LYS A 194 10.95 -13.65 16.35
C LYS A 194 12.25 -14.46 16.49
N ASP A 195 12.83 -14.83 15.35
CA ASP A 195 14.02 -15.69 15.34
C ASP A 195 15.31 -14.92 15.64
N ARG A 196 15.31 -13.59 15.43
CA ARG A 196 16.54 -12.79 15.40
C ARG A 196 16.62 -11.65 16.41
N TYR A 197 15.49 -11.22 16.96
CA TYR A 197 15.44 -10.05 17.85
C TYR A 197 14.71 -10.35 19.16
N SER A 198 15.24 -9.80 20.23
CA SER A 198 14.56 -9.71 21.52
C SER A 198 13.62 -8.50 21.55
N LEU A 199 12.72 -8.45 22.53
CA LEU A 199 11.85 -7.28 22.71
C LEU A 199 12.67 -5.99 22.93
N ASP A 200 13.79 -6.08 23.65
CA ASP A 200 14.66 -4.95 23.95
C ASP A 200 15.29 -4.35 22.68
N ASP A 201 15.56 -5.17 21.67
CA ASP A 201 16.09 -4.72 20.38
C ASP A 201 15.05 -3.89 19.61
N LEU A 202 13.76 -4.21 19.76
CA LEU A 202 12.67 -3.60 18.97
C LEU A 202 12.20 -2.26 19.53
N ILE A 203 12.43 -2.01 20.84
CA ILE A 203 11.90 -0.83 21.54
C ILE A 203 12.93 0.28 21.74
N LYS A 204 14.23 0.00 21.55
CA LYS A 204 15.31 0.99 21.59
C LYS A 204 15.39 1.72 20.25
#